data_AF-A0A7X0LWT4-F1
#
_entry.id   AF-A0A7X0LWT4-F1
#
_cell.length_a   1.000
_cell.length_b   1.000
_cell.length_c   1.000
_cell.angle_alpha   90.00
_cell.angle_beta   90.00
_cell.angle_gamma   90.00
#
_symmetry.space_group_name_H-M   'P 1'
#
loop_
_entity.id
_entity.type
_entity.pdbx_description
1 polymer ?
#
loop_
_entity_poly.entity_id
_entity_poly.type
_entity_poly.pdbx_seq_one_letter_code
_entity_poly.pdbx_strand_id
1 'polypeptide(L)'
;MKKYILLILLAAILVLGACANGAEVTEDKKSEEIQTEEKVKSDSETADKTEAKEELEQQEENADKAETSETDGFDIKYNTEEKSVQLVKADGNTEVLAARSASEPVKSPDRKKAAYVSPIEWEEPGDVYIVNLEDGTQNVLVATEGEQTPKKVIWENNENVLVIIGYAYGTVATGGNIYRVNLETKEKTALTQYEGDVQITDLKIENGILKYSGIKYTDDNFNESVPYSNKLPLASQ
;
A
#
# COMPACT_ATOMS: atom_id res chain seq x y z
N MET A 1 -2.85 2.51 -53.92
CA MET A 1 -2.64 3.92 -54.34
C MET A 1 -3.97 4.66 -54.36
N LYS A 2 -4.13 5.67 -53.48
CA LYS A 2 -5.13 6.77 -53.44
C LYS A 2 -5.05 7.33 -51.99
N LYS A 3 -4.05 8.15 -51.65
CA LYS A 3 -4.08 9.64 -51.67
C LYS A 3 -5.40 10.22 -51.17
N TYR A 4 -5.46 10.54 -49.88
CA TYR A 4 -6.20 11.71 -49.39
C TYR A 4 -5.29 12.50 -48.44
N ILE A 5 -4.78 13.59 -49.01
CA ILE A 5 -4.24 14.75 -48.32
C ILE A 5 -5.44 15.56 -47.88
N LEU A 6 -5.53 15.93 -46.60
CA LEU A 6 -6.23 17.16 -46.21
C LEU A 6 -5.53 17.80 -45.01
N LEU A 7 -4.98 18.98 -45.30
CA LEU A 7 -4.31 19.96 -44.47
C LEU A 7 -5.37 20.96 -43.96
N ILE A 8 -5.49 21.19 -42.66
CA ILE A 8 -6.01 22.42 -41.99
C ILE A 8 -5.31 22.45 -40.62
N LEU A 9 -4.26 23.23 -40.32
CA LEU A 9 -4.03 24.69 -40.31
C LEU A 9 -4.78 25.44 -39.20
N LEU A 10 -4.02 25.66 -38.10
CA LEU A 10 -3.84 26.89 -37.32
C LEU A 10 -5.03 27.51 -36.55
N ALA A 11 -4.86 27.67 -35.23
CA ALA A 11 -5.05 28.95 -34.55
C ALA A 11 -4.42 28.92 -33.15
N ALA A 12 -3.29 29.61 -32.99
CA ALA A 12 -2.79 30.04 -31.70
C ALA A 12 -3.59 31.27 -31.26
N ILE A 13 -4.12 31.27 -30.03
CA ILE A 13 -4.62 32.48 -29.38
C ILE A 13 -3.82 32.68 -28.10
N LEU A 14 -2.86 33.59 -28.20
CA LEU A 14 -2.26 34.32 -27.09
C LEU A 14 -3.30 35.31 -26.55
N VAL A 15 -3.60 35.26 -25.26
CA VAL A 15 -4.12 36.43 -24.53
C VAL A 15 -3.18 36.70 -23.36
N LEU A 16 -2.39 37.75 -23.51
CA LEU A 16 -1.74 38.47 -22.42
C LEU A 16 -2.81 39.35 -21.75
N GLY A 17 -2.91 39.25 -20.43
CA GLY A 17 -3.69 40.18 -19.60
C GLY A 17 -2.83 40.65 -18.43
N ALA A 18 -2.27 41.85 -18.55
CA ALA A 18 -1.56 42.59 -17.51
C ALA A 18 -2.49 43.67 -16.92
N CYS A 19 -2.52 43.78 -15.58
CA CYS A 19 -2.81 44.97 -14.75
C CYS A 19 -2.26 44.60 -13.35
N ALA A 20 -1.16 45.13 -12.81
CA ALA A 20 -0.76 46.50 -12.49
C ALA A 20 -1.51 47.15 -11.31
N ASN A 21 -0.73 47.31 -10.21
CA ASN A 21 -0.69 48.35 -9.18
C ASN A 21 -1.69 48.39 -8.00
N GLY A 22 -1.10 48.53 -6.79
CA GLY A 22 -1.68 49.32 -5.71
C GLY A 22 -1.14 49.03 -4.30
N ALA A 23 -0.06 49.73 -3.90
CA ALA A 23 0.23 50.36 -2.58
C ALA A 23 -0.17 49.62 -1.27
N GLU A 24 0.74 49.19 -0.39
CA GLU A 24 1.65 49.91 0.54
C GLU A 24 1.17 49.81 2.01
N VAL A 25 2.13 49.54 2.91
CA VAL A 25 2.21 50.03 4.32
C VAL A 25 1.27 49.34 5.34
N THR A 26 1.67 48.78 6.49
CA THR A 26 2.88 48.88 7.35
C THR A 26 2.95 47.71 8.33
N GLU A 27 4.19 47.47 8.79
CA GLU A 27 4.67 46.92 10.07
C GLU A 27 3.65 46.75 11.22
N ASP A 28 3.72 45.62 11.96
CA ASP A 28 4.53 45.64 13.18
C ASP A 28 4.83 44.25 13.76
N LYS A 29 6.05 44.16 14.31
CA LYS A 29 6.64 43.00 14.99
C LYS A 29 6.03 42.81 16.38
N LYS A 30 5.84 41.56 16.81
CA LYS A 30 6.13 41.19 18.20
C LYS A 30 6.56 39.73 18.31
N SER A 31 7.85 39.59 18.57
CA SER A 31 8.54 38.37 18.98
C SER A 31 8.27 38.01 20.44
N GLU A 32 8.52 36.74 20.71
CA GLU A 32 8.40 35.94 21.94
C GLU A 32 8.92 36.57 23.23
N GLU A 33 8.33 36.15 24.36
CA GLU A 33 9.11 35.68 25.51
C GLU A 33 8.25 34.78 26.42
N ILE A 34 8.64 33.51 26.55
CA ILE A 34 8.23 32.61 27.64
C ILE A 34 9.41 32.51 28.58
N GLN A 35 9.23 32.93 29.83
CA GLN A 35 10.09 32.55 30.94
C GLN A 35 9.24 31.78 31.95
N THR A 36 9.70 30.60 32.35
CA THR A 36 9.26 29.97 33.60
C THR A 36 10.46 29.25 34.20
N GLU A 37 10.86 29.72 35.39
CA GLU A 37 11.92 29.16 36.22
C GLU A 37 11.45 27.90 36.97
N GLU A 38 12.37 26.93 37.06
CA GLU A 38 12.78 26.12 38.23
C GLU A 38 12.07 26.45 39.57
N LYS A 39 11.74 25.55 40.52
CA LYS A 39 12.41 24.36 41.07
C LYS A 39 11.53 23.85 42.24
N VAL A 40 11.69 22.59 42.66
CA VAL A 40 12.02 22.17 44.05
C VAL A 40 11.77 20.67 44.22
N LYS A 41 12.87 19.97 44.48
CA LYS A 41 12.96 18.61 45.05
C LYS A 41 12.41 18.57 46.48
N SER A 42 11.88 17.41 46.87
CA SER A 42 11.92 16.96 48.26
C SER A 42 12.11 15.44 48.27
N ASP A 43 13.29 15.03 48.71
CA ASP A 43 13.70 13.66 49.04
C ASP A 43 13.02 13.16 50.32
N SER A 44 12.98 11.82 50.47
CA SER A 44 13.10 11.00 51.70
C SER A 44 12.49 9.62 51.37
N GLU A 45 13.25 8.57 51.04
CA GLU A 45 13.93 7.64 51.98
C GLU A 45 13.07 7.29 53.22
N THR A 46 12.91 6.03 53.67
CA THR A 46 13.92 4.98 53.84
C THR A 46 13.25 3.60 54.05
N ALA A 47 13.89 2.55 53.52
CA ALA A 47 14.11 1.15 53.99
C ALA A 47 13.03 0.40 54.84
N ASP A 48 12.96 -0.93 54.88
CA ASP A 48 14.04 -1.92 54.85
C ASP A 48 13.44 -3.35 54.78
N LYS A 49 14.21 -4.29 54.17
CA LYS A 49 14.40 -5.71 54.58
C LYS A 49 13.23 -6.73 54.47
N THR A 50 13.41 -8.00 54.08
CA THR A 50 14.58 -8.89 54.12
C THR A 50 14.28 -10.28 53.48
N GLU A 51 15.33 -10.89 52.89
CA GLU A 51 15.69 -12.32 52.68
C GLU A 51 14.80 -13.26 51.81
N ALA A 52 15.34 -13.79 50.69
CA ALA A 52 16.22 -14.98 50.50
C ALA A 52 15.38 -16.28 50.42
N LYS A 53 15.53 -17.24 49.51
CA LYS A 53 16.65 -18.00 48.89
C LYS A 53 15.92 -18.93 47.86
N GLU A 54 16.37 -19.35 46.68
CA GLU A 54 17.40 -20.36 46.29
C GLU A 54 16.91 -20.82 44.88
N GLU A 55 17.61 -20.50 43.78
CA GLU A 55 18.53 -21.34 42.98
C GLU A 55 17.98 -22.60 42.24
N LEU A 56 18.25 -22.62 40.91
CA LEU A 56 18.44 -23.76 39.98
C LEU A 56 17.16 -24.55 39.58
N GLU A 57 16.89 -24.98 38.33
CA GLU A 57 17.76 -25.34 37.20
C GLU A 57 16.93 -25.55 35.90
N GLN A 58 17.56 -25.21 34.76
CA GLN A 58 17.57 -25.88 33.44
C GLN A 58 16.31 -26.27 32.63
N GLN A 59 16.38 -25.85 31.36
CA GLN A 59 16.00 -26.56 30.12
C GLN A 59 14.53 -26.89 29.86
N GLU A 60 13.96 -26.21 28.86
CA GLU A 60 13.24 -26.91 27.79
C GLU A 60 13.48 -26.17 26.45
N GLU A 61 14.34 -26.78 25.66
CA GLU A 61 14.56 -26.54 24.23
C GLU A 61 13.65 -27.51 23.46
N ASN A 62 13.13 -27.05 22.31
CA ASN A 62 12.44 -27.82 21.26
C ASN A 62 10.96 -28.19 21.46
N ALA A 63 10.10 -27.37 20.85
CA ALA A 63 9.00 -27.87 20.02
C ALA A 63 8.53 -26.81 19.01
N ASP A 64 9.42 -26.25 18.19
CA ASP A 64 8.97 -25.64 16.93
C ASP A 64 9.09 -26.70 15.83
N LYS A 65 8.09 -27.59 15.88
CA LYS A 65 7.90 -28.63 14.88
C LYS A 65 7.45 -27.91 13.62
N ALA A 66 8.41 -27.70 12.71
CA ALA A 66 8.11 -27.40 11.33
C ALA A 66 7.08 -28.42 10.83
N GLU A 67 5.83 -27.96 10.66
CA GLU A 67 4.86 -28.64 9.83
C GLU A 67 5.35 -28.51 8.39
N THR A 68 6.26 -29.40 8.00
CA THR A 68 6.43 -29.76 6.60
C THR A 68 5.16 -30.48 6.17
N SER A 69 4.14 -29.71 5.81
CA SER A 69 3.12 -30.23 4.89
C SER A 69 3.87 -30.53 3.60
N GLU A 70 3.97 -31.80 3.23
CA GLU A 70 4.37 -32.21 1.89
C GLU A 70 3.33 -31.65 0.91
N THR A 71 3.53 -30.40 0.48
CA THR A 71 2.84 -29.84 -0.67
C THR A 71 3.63 -30.27 -1.88
N ASP A 72 3.05 -31.12 -2.73
CA ASP A 72 3.55 -31.52 -4.06
C ASP A 72 3.61 -30.32 -5.06
N GLY A 73 3.79 -29.10 -4.57
CA GLY A 73 3.72 -27.86 -5.33
C GLY A 73 4.73 -26.83 -4.84
N PHE A 74 4.71 -25.68 -5.50
CA PHE A 74 5.54 -24.55 -5.14
C PHE A 74 4.93 -23.80 -3.95
N ASP A 75 5.79 -23.10 -3.20
CA ASP A 75 5.36 -22.11 -2.22
C ASP A 75 5.95 -20.74 -2.55
N ILE A 76 5.55 -19.71 -1.80
CA ILE A 76 6.03 -18.34 -1.94
C ILE A 76 6.47 -17.80 -0.58
N LYS A 77 7.63 -17.17 -0.57
CA LYS A 77 8.25 -16.57 0.62
C LYS A 77 8.51 -15.09 0.38
N TYR A 78 8.36 -14.31 1.44
CA TYR A 78 8.73 -12.91 1.49
C TYR A 78 9.94 -12.70 2.39
N ASN A 79 10.92 -11.95 1.92
CA ASN A 79 11.99 -11.43 2.74
C ASN A 79 11.66 -9.98 3.12
N THR A 80 11.33 -9.75 4.39
CA THR A 80 10.96 -8.42 4.89
C THR A 80 12.11 -7.42 4.85
N GLU A 81 13.35 -7.86 5.03
CA GLU A 81 14.52 -6.98 5.03
C GLU A 81 14.85 -6.48 3.61
N GLU A 82 14.83 -7.39 2.64
CA GLU A 82 15.11 -7.08 1.23
C GLU A 82 13.87 -6.57 0.49
N LYS A 83 12.68 -6.72 1.08
CA LYS A 83 11.39 -6.59 0.40
C LYS A 83 11.34 -7.40 -0.90
N SER A 84 11.83 -8.64 -0.85
CA SER A 84 11.96 -9.52 -2.01
C SER A 84 10.96 -10.67 -1.94
N VAL A 85 10.51 -11.14 -3.11
CA VAL A 85 9.58 -12.28 -3.25
C VAL A 85 10.32 -13.43 -3.91
N GLN A 86 10.22 -14.60 -3.30
CA GLN A 86 10.87 -15.82 -3.74
C GLN A 86 9.84 -16.94 -3.93
N LEU A 87 9.95 -17.67 -5.03
CA LEU A 87 9.28 -18.94 -5.24
C LEU A 87 10.10 -20.05 -4.59
N VAL A 88 9.48 -20.87 -3.75
CA VAL A 88 10.07 -22.05 -3.14
C VAL A 88 9.63 -23.27 -3.95
N LYS A 89 10.58 -24.04 -4.46
CA LYS A 89 10.34 -25.25 -5.26
C LYS A 89 10.18 -26.46 -4.34
N ALA A 90 9.62 -27.55 -4.86
CA ALA A 90 9.40 -28.78 -4.10
C ALA A 90 10.70 -29.40 -3.54
N ASP A 91 11.85 -29.16 -4.17
CA ASP A 91 13.17 -29.59 -3.71
C ASP A 91 13.78 -28.65 -2.64
N GLY A 92 13.04 -27.60 -2.23
CA GLY A 92 13.48 -26.59 -1.28
C GLY A 92 14.33 -25.47 -1.87
N ASN A 93 14.72 -25.55 -3.15
CA ASN A 93 15.44 -24.46 -3.82
C ASN A 93 14.52 -23.26 -4.03
N THR A 94 15.12 -22.06 -4.06
CA THR A 94 14.37 -20.82 -4.26
C THR A 94 14.73 -20.15 -5.58
N GLU A 95 13.76 -19.43 -6.14
CA GLU A 95 13.90 -18.58 -7.31
C GLU A 95 13.38 -17.18 -6.97
N VAL A 96 14.16 -16.15 -7.29
CA VAL A 96 13.76 -14.77 -7.02
C VAL A 96 12.78 -14.30 -8.08
N LEU A 97 11.55 -14.00 -7.67
CA LEU A 97 10.48 -13.47 -8.52
C LEU A 97 10.48 -11.93 -8.57
N ALA A 98 10.82 -11.30 -7.44
CA ALA A 98 11.05 -9.86 -7.34
C ALA A 98 12.18 -9.60 -6.36
N ALA A 99 13.24 -8.91 -6.81
CA ALA A 99 14.49 -8.79 -6.06
C ALA A 99 14.47 -7.71 -4.97
N ARG A 100 13.58 -6.72 -5.09
CA ARG A 100 13.44 -5.63 -4.14
C ARG A 100 12.07 -4.99 -4.26
N SER A 101 11.68 -4.27 -3.21
CA SER A 101 10.54 -3.37 -3.23
C SER A 101 9.21 -4.02 -3.63
N ALA A 102 9.03 -5.30 -3.36
CA ALA A 102 7.76 -5.97 -3.55
C ALA A 102 6.89 -5.85 -2.30
N SER A 103 5.57 -5.90 -2.46
CA SER A 103 4.67 -6.11 -1.34
C SER A 103 4.81 -7.55 -0.82
N GLU A 104 4.42 -7.76 0.44
CA GLU A 104 4.22 -9.12 0.92
C GLU A 104 3.18 -9.84 0.05
N PRO A 105 3.48 -11.06 -0.45
CA PRO A 105 2.59 -11.83 -1.27
C PRO A 105 1.45 -12.41 -0.43
N VAL A 106 0.23 -12.27 -0.93
CA VAL A 106 -0.97 -12.82 -0.31
C VAL A 106 -1.42 -14.06 -1.07
N LYS A 107 -1.67 -15.17 -0.36
CA LYS A 107 -2.17 -16.42 -0.95
C LYS A 107 -3.69 -16.35 -1.17
N SER A 108 -4.13 -16.94 -2.27
CA SER A 108 -5.54 -17.19 -2.56
C SER A 108 -6.19 -18.07 -1.50
N PRO A 109 -7.53 -18.04 -1.36
CA PRO A 109 -8.24 -18.89 -0.40
C PRO A 109 -7.97 -20.39 -0.55
N ASP A 110 -7.87 -20.89 -1.79
CA ASP A 110 -7.50 -22.29 -2.08
C ASP A 110 -5.99 -22.56 -2.00
N ARG A 111 -5.18 -21.51 -1.77
CA ARG A 111 -3.72 -21.54 -1.69
C ARG A 111 -3.01 -22.03 -2.96
N LYS A 112 -3.69 -22.04 -4.10
CA LYS A 112 -3.10 -22.45 -5.40
C LYS A 112 -2.43 -21.29 -6.14
N LYS A 113 -2.69 -20.06 -5.72
CA LYS A 113 -2.11 -18.85 -6.29
C LYS A 113 -1.65 -17.88 -5.21
N ALA A 114 -0.71 -17.02 -5.55
CA ALA A 114 -0.34 -15.87 -4.74
C ALA A 114 -0.34 -14.58 -5.58
N ALA A 115 -0.57 -13.45 -4.93
CA ALA A 115 -0.59 -12.13 -5.55
C ALA A 115 0.34 -11.18 -4.80
N TYR A 116 1.05 -10.32 -5.52
CA TYR A 116 1.84 -9.24 -4.93
C TYR A 116 1.95 -8.06 -5.90
N VAL A 117 2.28 -6.88 -5.37
CA VAL A 117 2.60 -5.69 -6.17
C VAL A 117 4.12 -5.51 -6.20
N SER A 118 4.69 -5.22 -7.36
CA SER A 118 6.11 -4.88 -7.46
C SER A 118 6.39 -3.96 -8.66
N PRO A 119 7.27 -2.95 -8.51
CA PRO A 119 7.71 -2.39 -7.24
C PRO A 119 6.57 -1.67 -6.49
N ILE A 120 6.76 -1.42 -5.19
CA ILE A 120 5.97 -0.54 -4.33
C ILE A 120 6.86 0.57 -3.78
N GLU A 121 7.51 1.32 -4.67
CA GLU A 121 8.38 2.45 -4.32
C GLU A 121 7.75 3.79 -4.70
N TRP A 122 8.34 4.85 -4.14
CA TRP A 122 8.01 6.22 -4.49
C TRP A 122 8.31 6.51 -5.96
N GLU A 123 7.30 6.95 -6.70
CA GLU A 123 7.41 7.34 -8.12
C GLU A 123 7.93 6.24 -9.07
N GLU A 124 7.90 4.99 -8.64
CA GLU A 124 8.18 3.84 -9.48
C GLU A 124 6.87 3.07 -9.71
N PRO A 125 6.33 3.06 -10.93
CA PRO A 125 5.09 2.35 -11.20
C PRO A 125 5.25 0.83 -10.97
N GLY A 126 4.32 0.26 -10.22
CA GLY A 126 4.23 -1.16 -9.93
C GLY A 126 3.21 -1.90 -10.79
N ASP A 127 3.33 -3.21 -10.84
CA ASP A 127 2.34 -4.11 -11.43
C ASP A 127 1.83 -5.11 -10.39
N VAL A 128 0.60 -5.61 -10.55
CA VAL A 128 0.10 -6.77 -9.81
C VAL A 128 0.53 -8.03 -10.54
N TYR A 129 1.30 -8.87 -9.85
CA TYR A 129 1.68 -10.20 -10.32
C TYR A 129 0.81 -11.27 -9.67
N ILE A 130 0.48 -12.30 -10.44
CA ILE A 130 -0.12 -13.55 -9.97
C ILE A 130 0.86 -14.69 -10.23
N VAL A 131 1.14 -15.46 -9.19
CA VAL A 131 1.97 -16.66 -9.23
C VAL A 131 1.05 -17.86 -9.09
N ASN A 132 1.15 -18.81 -10.03
CA ASN A 132 0.53 -20.12 -9.90
C ASN A 132 1.46 -21.02 -9.08
N LEU A 133 0.97 -21.50 -7.93
CA LEU A 133 1.74 -22.33 -7.01
C LEU A 133 1.71 -23.82 -7.39
N GLU A 134 0.92 -24.21 -8.40
CA GLU A 134 0.95 -25.57 -8.93
C GLU A 134 2.14 -25.79 -9.89
N ASP A 135 2.48 -24.80 -10.71
CA ASP A 135 3.52 -24.91 -11.74
C ASP A 135 4.65 -23.86 -11.63
N GLY A 136 4.55 -22.92 -10.69
CA GLY A 136 5.54 -21.87 -10.44
C GLY A 136 5.49 -20.70 -11.43
N THR A 137 4.54 -20.69 -12.37
CA THR A 137 4.46 -19.62 -13.38
C THR A 137 3.99 -18.29 -12.79
N GLN A 138 4.53 -17.19 -13.30
CA GLN A 138 4.17 -15.84 -12.91
C GLN A 138 3.67 -15.04 -14.12
N ASN A 139 2.60 -14.26 -13.93
CA ASN A 139 2.06 -13.37 -14.94
C ASN A 139 1.64 -12.03 -14.35
N VAL A 140 1.67 -10.96 -15.16
CA VAL A 140 1.08 -9.67 -14.80
C VAL A 140 -0.44 -9.75 -14.97
N LEU A 141 -1.18 -9.47 -13.90
CA LEU A 141 -2.64 -9.37 -13.90
C LEU A 141 -3.10 -7.93 -14.16
N VAL A 142 -2.51 -6.96 -13.46
CA VAL A 142 -2.81 -5.53 -13.62
C VAL A 142 -1.48 -4.80 -13.84
N ALA A 143 -1.31 -4.23 -15.03
CA ALA A 143 -0.17 -3.38 -15.33
C ALA A 143 -0.47 -1.92 -14.97
N THR A 144 0.59 -1.14 -14.73
CA THR A 144 0.50 0.33 -14.78
C THR A 144 -0.03 0.78 -16.14
N GLU A 145 -1.00 1.68 -16.13
CA GLU A 145 -1.63 2.24 -17.33
C GLU A 145 -1.64 3.78 -17.23
N GLY A 146 -0.86 4.44 -18.09
CA GLY A 146 -0.71 5.89 -18.05
C GLY A 146 -0.12 6.36 -16.72
N GLU A 147 -0.86 7.23 -16.02
CA GLU A 147 -0.45 7.74 -14.70
C GLU A 147 -1.00 6.92 -13.54
N GLN A 148 -1.69 5.81 -13.79
CA GLN A 148 -2.32 4.98 -12.76
C GLN A 148 -1.53 3.70 -12.52
N THR A 149 -1.25 3.41 -11.25
CA THR A 149 -0.51 2.22 -10.82
C THR A 149 -1.25 1.48 -9.70
N PRO A 150 -1.23 0.15 -9.67
CA PRO A 150 -1.66 -0.62 -8.51
C PRO A 150 -0.78 -0.31 -7.29
N LYS A 151 -1.42 -0.14 -6.14
CA LYS A 151 -0.75 0.15 -4.86
C LYS A 151 -0.90 -0.97 -3.83
N LYS A 152 -1.98 -1.77 -3.93
CA LYS A 152 -2.25 -2.90 -3.03
C LYS A 152 -3.15 -3.92 -3.70
N VAL A 153 -2.98 -5.19 -3.35
CA VAL A 153 -3.84 -6.31 -3.79
C VAL A 153 -4.23 -7.20 -2.61
N ILE A 154 -5.49 -7.65 -2.59
CA ILE A 154 -5.95 -8.79 -1.76
C ILE A 154 -6.84 -9.71 -2.58
N TRP A 155 -7.03 -10.94 -2.10
CA TRP A 155 -7.98 -11.87 -2.67
C TRP A 155 -9.40 -11.58 -2.19
N GLU A 156 -10.37 -11.60 -3.12
CA GLU A 156 -11.79 -11.65 -2.78
C GLU A 156 -12.28 -13.10 -2.69
N ASN A 157 -11.88 -13.90 -3.67
CA ASN A 157 -12.18 -15.33 -3.83
C ASN A 157 -11.12 -15.94 -4.78
N ASN A 158 -11.30 -17.18 -5.25
CA ASN A 158 -10.32 -17.82 -6.13
C ASN A 158 -10.31 -17.28 -7.57
N GLU A 159 -11.30 -16.47 -7.95
CA GLU A 159 -11.51 -15.95 -9.31
C GLU A 159 -11.28 -14.44 -9.41
N ASN A 160 -11.28 -13.71 -8.29
CA ASN A 160 -11.19 -12.26 -8.26
C ASN A 160 -10.24 -11.77 -7.17
N VAL A 161 -9.53 -10.69 -7.48
CA VAL A 161 -8.77 -9.88 -6.53
C VAL A 161 -9.37 -8.48 -6.42
N LEU A 162 -9.14 -7.85 -5.28
CA LEU A 162 -9.38 -6.42 -5.08
C LEU A 162 -8.06 -5.68 -5.12
N VAL A 163 -8.00 -4.62 -5.92
CA VAL A 163 -6.79 -3.83 -6.17
C VAL A 163 -7.07 -2.37 -5.86
N ILE A 164 -6.19 -1.72 -5.09
CA ILE A 164 -6.15 -0.26 -5.01
C ILE A 164 -5.36 0.25 -6.20
N ILE A 165 -5.96 1.09 -7.03
CA ILE A 165 -5.29 1.75 -8.15
C ILE A 165 -5.40 3.25 -7.95
N GLY A 166 -4.26 3.94 -8.04
CA GLY A 166 -4.18 5.39 -7.92
C GLY A 166 -3.00 5.96 -8.69
N TYR A 167 -2.74 7.26 -8.55
CA TYR A 167 -1.67 7.93 -9.29
C TYR A 167 -0.28 7.35 -8.95
N ALA A 168 0.53 7.12 -9.98
CA ALA A 168 1.88 6.59 -9.88
C ALA A 168 2.88 7.62 -9.34
N TYR A 169 2.63 8.89 -9.60
CA TYR A 169 3.52 10.00 -9.27
C TYR A 169 2.83 11.02 -8.36
N GLY A 170 3.64 11.79 -7.63
CA GLY A 170 3.18 12.93 -6.85
C GLY A 170 3.30 12.73 -5.34
N THR A 171 3.59 13.83 -4.63
CA THR A 171 3.88 13.83 -3.19
C THR A 171 2.70 13.54 -2.28
N VAL A 172 1.49 13.60 -2.84
CA VAL A 172 0.22 13.44 -2.11
C VAL A 172 -0.56 12.20 -2.56
N ALA A 173 -0.05 11.45 -3.54
CA ALA A 173 -0.71 10.28 -4.14
C ALA A 173 -0.34 8.97 -3.40
N THR A 174 -0.83 8.83 -2.18
CA THR A 174 -0.54 7.68 -1.30
C THR A 174 -1.49 6.49 -1.52
N GLY A 175 -2.66 6.71 -2.10
CA GLY A 175 -3.71 5.70 -2.27
C GLY A 175 -4.47 5.85 -3.59
N GLY A 176 -5.71 5.36 -3.62
CA GLY A 176 -6.54 5.43 -4.82
C GLY A 176 -7.95 4.88 -4.63
N ASN A 177 -8.53 4.39 -5.72
CA ASN A 177 -9.85 3.74 -5.73
C ASN A 177 -9.71 2.22 -5.75
N ILE A 178 -10.76 1.52 -5.32
CA ILE A 178 -10.81 0.06 -5.25
C ILE A 178 -11.44 -0.50 -6.52
N TYR A 179 -10.78 -1.49 -7.11
CA TYR A 179 -11.25 -2.22 -8.29
C TYR A 179 -11.32 -3.71 -7.98
N ARG A 180 -12.36 -4.37 -8.44
CA ARG A 180 -12.42 -5.83 -8.56
C ARG A 180 -11.83 -6.22 -9.92
N VAL A 181 -10.92 -7.19 -9.93
CA VAL A 181 -10.30 -7.69 -11.16
C VAL A 181 -10.50 -9.20 -11.25
N ASN A 182 -11.11 -9.64 -12.33
CA ASN A 182 -11.28 -11.07 -12.62
C ASN A 182 -9.97 -11.66 -13.17
N LEU A 183 -9.57 -12.83 -12.67
CA LEU A 183 -8.30 -13.45 -13.02
C LEU A 183 -8.25 -13.97 -14.46
N GLU A 184 -9.37 -14.47 -14.98
CA GLU A 184 -9.46 -15.09 -16.30
C GLU A 184 -9.66 -14.04 -17.39
N THR A 185 -10.67 -13.18 -17.22
CA THR A 185 -11.06 -12.19 -18.23
C THR A 185 -10.19 -10.92 -18.17
N LYS A 186 -9.50 -10.70 -17.04
CA LYS A 186 -8.78 -9.45 -16.72
C LYS A 186 -9.69 -8.21 -16.69
N GLU A 187 -11.01 -8.40 -16.64
CA GLU A 187 -11.96 -7.30 -16.56
C GLU A 187 -11.83 -6.59 -15.21
N LYS A 188 -11.76 -5.26 -15.25
CA LYS A 188 -11.66 -4.37 -14.09
C LYS A 188 -13.01 -3.70 -13.84
N THR A 189 -13.59 -3.88 -12.66
CA THR A 189 -14.83 -3.22 -12.23
C THR A 189 -14.54 -2.32 -11.04
N ALA A 190 -14.83 -1.02 -11.15
CA ALA A 190 -14.70 -0.10 -10.02
C ALA A 190 -15.71 -0.42 -8.91
N LEU A 191 -15.24 -0.54 -7.67
CA LEU A 191 -16.08 -0.66 -6.47
C LEU A 191 -16.25 0.68 -5.74
N THR A 192 -15.31 1.60 -5.95
CA THR A 192 -15.38 2.98 -5.46
C THR A 192 -15.03 3.95 -6.59
N GLN A 193 -15.55 5.16 -6.50
CA GLN A 193 -15.25 6.26 -7.42
C GLN A 193 -15.20 7.56 -6.63
N TYR A 194 -14.13 7.72 -5.86
CA TYR A 194 -13.80 8.97 -5.20
C TYR A 194 -12.96 9.87 -6.10
N GLU A 195 -13.12 11.18 -5.91
CA GLU A 195 -12.21 12.18 -6.46
C GLU A 195 -10.86 12.16 -5.73
N GLY A 196 -9.91 13.00 -6.16
CA GLY A 196 -8.55 13.02 -5.60
C GLY A 196 -8.46 13.39 -4.10
N ASP A 197 -9.52 13.93 -3.51
CA ASP A 197 -9.58 14.31 -2.10
C ASP A 197 -9.72 13.11 -1.16
N VAL A 198 -10.14 11.94 -1.63
CA VAL A 198 -10.17 10.69 -0.84
C VAL A 198 -9.26 9.65 -1.45
N GLN A 199 -8.32 9.13 -0.65
CA GLN A 199 -7.37 8.12 -1.10
C GLN A 199 -7.42 6.90 -0.20
N ILE A 200 -7.89 5.78 -0.73
CA ILE A 200 -7.90 4.50 -0.02
C ILE A 200 -6.50 3.92 -0.05
N THR A 201 -5.99 3.54 1.11
CA THR A 201 -4.63 3.00 1.28
C THR A 201 -4.63 1.57 1.84
N ASP A 202 -5.74 1.14 2.44
CA ASP A 202 -5.85 -0.19 3.02
C ASP A 202 -7.25 -0.80 2.86
N LEU A 203 -7.30 -2.13 2.83
CA LEU A 203 -8.51 -2.91 2.62
C LEU A 203 -8.40 -4.31 3.23
N LYS A 204 -9.54 -4.82 3.69
CA LYS A 204 -9.71 -6.16 4.25
C LYS A 204 -11.14 -6.64 4.09
N ILE A 205 -11.33 -7.95 4.02
CA ILE A 205 -12.65 -8.57 3.95
C ILE A 205 -12.93 -9.28 5.28
N GLU A 206 -14.06 -8.96 5.90
CA GLU A 206 -14.52 -9.61 7.13
C GLU A 206 -16.00 -9.95 6.98
N ASN A 207 -16.35 -11.23 7.08
CA ASN A 207 -17.73 -11.72 7.01
C ASN A 207 -18.48 -11.25 5.73
N GLY A 208 -17.83 -11.30 4.57
CA GLY A 208 -18.40 -10.85 3.30
C GLY A 208 -18.52 -9.33 3.15
N ILE A 209 -17.97 -8.55 4.10
CA ILE A 209 -17.95 -7.10 4.05
C ILE A 209 -16.54 -6.64 3.75
N LEU A 210 -16.36 -5.91 2.64
CA LEU A 210 -15.15 -5.16 2.37
C LEU A 210 -15.10 -3.96 3.29
N LYS A 211 -14.13 -3.91 4.19
CA LYS A 211 -13.79 -2.75 5.02
C LYS A 211 -12.54 -2.12 4.45
N TYR A 212 -12.53 -0.80 4.33
CA TYR A 212 -11.41 -0.09 3.76
C TYR A 212 -11.19 1.24 4.46
N SER A 213 -9.94 1.70 4.42
CA SER A 213 -9.51 2.93 5.09
C SER A 213 -8.47 3.67 4.27
N GLY A 214 -8.28 4.93 4.61
CA GLY A 214 -7.36 5.82 3.94
C GLY A 214 -7.39 7.21 4.55
N ILE A 215 -7.20 8.21 3.70
CA ILE A 215 -7.22 9.62 4.10
C ILE A 215 -8.25 10.39 3.27
N LYS A 216 -8.77 11.46 3.87
CA LYS A 216 -9.54 12.48 3.18
C LYS A 216 -8.87 13.83 3.41
N TYR A 217 -8.49 14.50 2.34
CA TYR A 217 -7.95 15.85 2.39
C TYR A 217 -9.02 16.86 2.79
N THR A 218 -8.64 17.83 3.61
CA THR A 218 -9.54 18.86 4.16
C THR A 218 -9.31 20.23 3.56
N ASP A 219 -8.31 20.37 2.69
CA ASP A 219 -8.01 21.58 1.94
C ASP A 219 -7.64 21.25 0.47
N ASP A 220 -7.79 22.24 -0.41
CA ASP A 220 -7.57 22.10 -1.85
C ASP A 220 -6.09 21.98 -2.25
N ASN A 221 -5.16 22.29 -1.33
CA ASN A 221 -3.73 22.16 -1.55
C ASN A 221 -3.18 20.81 -1.08
N PHE A 222 -4.04 19.92 -0.57
CA PHE A 222 -3.68 18.60 -0.08
C PHE A 222 -2.66 18.62 1.08
N ASN A 223 -2.67 19.66 1.92
CA ASN A 223 -1.72 19.80 3.04
C ASN A 223 -2.20 19.12 4.33
N GLU A 224 -3.51 19.15 4.57
CA GLU A 224 -4.16 18.59 5.75
C GLU A 224 -5.10 17.45 5.35
N SER A 225 -5.12 16.41 6.18
CA SER A 225 -6.03 15.29 5.98
C SER A 225 -6.53 14.72 7.30
N VAL A 226 -7.66 14.06 7.22
CA VAL A 226 -8.25 13.28 8.32
C VAL A 226 -8.33 11.80 7.92
N PRO A 227 -8.29 10.87 8.89
CA PRO A 227 -8.55 9.46 8.61
C PRO A 227 -9.93 9.27 7.96
N TYR A 228 -9.97 8.43 6.94
CA TYR A 228 -11.19 8.02 6.25
C TYR A 228 -11.40 6.52 6.38
N SER A 229 -12.64 6.08 6.59
CA SER A 229 -12.98 4.66 6.55
C SER A 229 -14.42 4.45 6.11
N ASN A 230 -14.67 3.32 5.45
CA ASN A 230 -16.01 2.94 5.00
C ASN A 230 -16.09 1.42 4.82
N LYS A 231 -17.28 0.92 4.48
CA LYS A 231 -17.53 -0.50 4.24
C LYS A 231 -18.51 -0.71 3.08
N LEU A 232 -18.35 -1.80 2.36
CA LEU A 232 -19.21 -2.21 1.26
C LEU A 232 -19.54 -3.70 1.41
N PRO A 233 -20.81 -4.13 1.37
CA PRO A 233 -21.13 -5.54 1.25
C PRO A 233 -20.65 -6.05 -0.11
N LEU A 234 -19.89 -7.14 -0.11
CA LEU A 234 -19.59 -7.85 -1.35
C LEU A 234 -20.78 -8.76 -1.64
N ALA A 235 -21.20 -8.82 -2.90
CA ALA A 235 -22.30 -9.70 -3.31
C ALA A 235 -21.97 -11.13 -2.84
N SER A 236 -22.92 -11.78 -2.17
CA SER A 236 -22.78 -13.18 -1.78
C SER A 236 -22.61 -13.99 -3.06
N GLN A 237 -21.47 -14.66 -3.20
CA GLN A 237 -21.26 -15.67 -4.23
C GLN A 237 -22.05 -16.93 -3.87
#